data_AF-A0A7C1M924-F1
#
_entry.id   AF-A0A7C1M924-F1
#
_cell.length_a   1.000
_cell.length_b   1.000
_cell.length_c   1.000
_cell.angle_alpha   90.00
_cell.angle_beta   90.00
_cell.angle_gamma   90.00
#
_symmetry.space_group_name_H-M   'P 1'
#
loop_
_entity.id
_entity.type
_entity.pdbx_description
1 polymer ?
#
loop_
_entity_poly.entity_id
_entity_poly.type
_entity_poly.pdbx_seq_one_letter_code
_entity_poly.pdbx_strand_id
1 'polypeptide(L)'
;MKLRITLLIILTLILGFAIGMLTSAQLRHKRMRPVRTYASEHYFREHLYKVVEPDSAQKAELDDIIDRYGEYFRDLNTGFWKDFESLMDKQWSEIKPVLSRDQIEKLEEFERQRREMMKEFRQRNNRGDSTRFDGRPDHDRRQGPGRRPPGTTGLFPNPQDQKTNSL
;
A
#
# COMPACT_ATOMS: atom_id res chain seq x y z
N MET A 1 -10.70 39.19 -34.86
CA MET A 1 -10.92 37.83 -35.42
C MET A 1 -10.11 36.71 -34.74
N LYS A 2 -8.98 36.98 -34.04
CA LYS A 2 -8.10 35.94 -33.46
C LYS A 2 -8.53 35.41 -32.08
N LEU A 3 -9.22 36.22 -31.27
CA LEU A 3 -9.62 35.87 -29.89
C LEU A 3 -10.55 34.66 -29.80
N ARG A 4 -11.49 34.53 -30.74
CA ARG A 4 -12.46 33.41 -30.77
C ARG A 4 -11.77 32.07 -31.05
N ILE A 5 -10.74 32.08 -31.91
CA ILE A 5 -9.94 30.91 -32.23
C ILE A 5 -9.04 30.55 -31.03
N THR A 6 -8.41 31.53 -30.39
CA THR A 6 -7.60 31.30 -29.18
C THR A 6 -8.44 30.70 -28.04
N LEU A 7 -9.66 31.20 -27.82
CA LEU A 7 -10.58 30.64 -26.82
C LEU A 7 -10.97 29.19 -27.12
N LEU A 8 -11.22 28.86 -28.40
CA LEU A 8 -11.52 27.49 -28.81
C LEU A 8 -10.34 26.54 -28.55
N ILE A 9 -9.10 26.97 -28.84
CA ILE A 9 -7.90 26.17 -28.60
C ILE A 9 -7.68 25.94 -27.09
N ILE A 10 -7.88 26.97 -26.26
CA ILE A 10 -7.75 26.84 -24.80
C ILE A 10 -8.82 25.89 -24.25
N LEU A 11 -10.06 25.99 -24.74
CA LEU A 11 -11.16 25.14 -24.31
C LEU A 11 -10.92 23.66 -24.64
N THR A 12 -10.45 23.36 -25.85
CA THR A 12 -10.15 21.98 -26.25
C THR A 12 -8.94 21.42 -25.51
N LEU A 13 -7.94 22.25 -25.19
CA LEU A 13 -6.79 21.87 -24.38
C LEU A 13 -7.19 21.51 -22.94
N ILE A 14 -8.05 22.32 -22.31
CA ILE A 14 -8.59 22.04 -20.96
C ILE A 14 -9.41 20.74 -20.98
N LEU A 15 -10.23 20.52 -22.01
CA LEU A 15 -11.00 19.28 -22.15
C LEU A 15 -10.08 18.06 -22.29
N GLY A 16 -9.08 18.12 -23.16
CA GLY A 16 -8.11 17.04 -23.34
C GLY A 16 -7.33 16.74 -22.06
N PHE A 17 -6.92 17.80 -21.35
CA PHE A 17 -6.23 17.68 -20.07
C PHE A 17 -7.10 17.06 -18.98
N ALA A 18 -8.36 17.49 -18.86
CA ALA A 18 -9.31 16.93 -17.92
C ALA A 18 -9.56 15.44 -18.19
N ILE A 19 -9.79 15.05 -19.45
CA ILE A 19 -9.99 13.65 -19.85
C ILE A 19 -8.73 12.81 -19.59
N GLY A 20 -7.55 13.33 -19.92
CA GLY A 20 -6.26 12.67 -19.67
C GLY A 20 -6.00 12.43 -18.18
N MET A 21 -6.22 13.46 -17.34
CA MET A 21 -6.08 13.32 -15.88
C MET A 21 -7.08 12.33 -15.30
N LEU A 22 -8.35 12.37 -15.70
CA LEU A 22 -9.38 11.47 -15.19
C LEU A 22 -9.06 10.00 -15.51
N THR A 23 -8.58 9.74 -16.73
CA THR A 23 -8.19 8.39 -17.16
C THR A 23 -6.96 7.89 -16.38
N SER A 24 -5.97 8.75 -16.14
CA SER A 24 -4.78 8.41 -15.35
C SER A 24 -5.11 8.09 -13.88
N ALA A 25 -6.05 8.83 -13.29
CA ALA A 25 -6.48 8.64 -11.91
C ALA A 25 -7.22 7.31 -11.73
N GLN A 26 -8.09 6.94 -12.68
CA GLN A 26 -8.80 5.67 -12.67
C GLN A 26 -7.86 4.47 -12.82
N LEU A 27 -6.86 4.57 -13.70
CA LEU A 27 -5.88 3.50 -13.90
C LEU A 27 -5.01 3.27 -12.66
N ARG A 28 -4.59 4.35 -11.99
CA ARG A 28 -3.83 4.29 -10.73
C ARG A 28 -4.66 3.65 -9.60
N HIS A 29 -5.94 4.01 -9.48
CA HIS A 29 -6.83 3.42 -8.48
C HIS A 29 -7.09 1.93 -8.70
N LYS A 30 -7.22 1.48 -9.95
CA LYS A 30 -7.47 0.06 -10.25
C LYS A 30 -6.23 -0.81 -10.04
N ARG A 31 -5.02 -0.28 -10.30
CA ARG A 31 -3.77 -1.07 -10.23
C ARG A 31 -3.12 -1.08 -8.85
N MET A 32 -3.35 -0.08 -8.00
CA MET A 32 -2.76 -0.02 -6.65
C MET A 32 -3.66 -0.58 -5.52
N ARG A 33 -4.94 -0.88 -5.80
CA ARG A 33 -5.80 -1.58 -4.84
C ARG A 33 -5.26 -2.95 -4.37
N PRO A 34 -4.80 -3.87 -5.24
CA PRO A 34 -4.51 -5.24 -4.80
C PRO A 34 -3.32 -5.35 -3.84
N VAL A 35 -2.34 -4.44 -3.90
CA VAL A 35 -1.14 -4.52 -3.04
C VAL A 35 -1.46 -4.16 -1.59
N ARG A 36 -2.40 -3.24 -1.36
CA ARG A 36 -2.77 -2.81 -0.01
C ARG A 36 -3.66 -3.83 0.72
N THR A 37 -4.25 -4.76 -0.02
CA THR A 37 -5.20 -5.75 0.50
C THR A 37 -4.52 -6.94 1.18
N TYR A 38 -3.31 -7.31 0.79
CA TYR A 38 -2.57 -8.42 1.42
C TYR A 38 -1.88 -8.05 2.74
N ALA A 39 -1.78 -6.74 3.04
CA ALA A 39 -1.13 -6.26 4.25
C ALA A 39 -2.05 -6.26 5.48
N SER A 40 -3.35 -6.48 5.30
CA SER A 40 -4.32 -6.53 6.40
C SER A 40 -4.68 -7.97 6.75
N GLU A 41 -4.48 -8.31 8.02
CA GLU A 41 -4.73 -9.64 8.60
C GLU A 41 -6.14 -10.17 8.28
N HIS A 42 -7.16 -9.30 8.41
CA HIS A 42 -8.55 -9.63 8.08
C HIS A 42 -8.75 -10.04 6.62
N TYR A 43 -8.14 -9.31 5.69
CA TYR A 43 -8.27 -9.61 4.26
C TYR A 43 -7.49 -10.86 3.87
N PHE A 44 -6.34 -11.10 4.49
CA PHE A 44 -5.60 -12.35 4.31
C PHE A 44 -6.44 -13.55 4.77
N ARG A 45 -7.05 -13.46 5.96
CA ARG A 45 -7.94 -14.49 6.51
C ARG A 45 -9.13 -14.78 5.60
N GLU A 46 -9.85 -13.73 5.18
CA GLU A 46 -11.01 -13.86 4.29
C GLU A 46 -10.63 -14.48 2.93
N HIS A 47 -9.51 -14.05 2.35
CA HIS A 47 -9.05 -14.58 1.08
C HIS A 47 -8.57 -16.03 1.19
N LEU A 48 -7.85 -16.36 2.27
CA LEU A 48 -7.38 -17.71 2.53
C LEU A 48 -8.56 -18.68 2.67
N TYR A 49 -9.58 -18.31 3.45
CA TYR A 49 -10.77 -19.15 3.64
C TYR A 49 -11.59 -19.32 2.37
N LYS A 50 -11.63 -18.30 1.51
CA LYS A 50 -12.28 -18.41 0.20
C LYS A 50 -11.53 -19.31 -0.78
N VAL A 51 -10.22 -19.45 -0.64
CA VAL A 51 -9.39 -20.27 -1.56
C VAL A 51 -9.28 -21.71 -1.09
N VAL A 52 -9.11 -21.91 0.21
CA VAL A 52 -8.84 -23.22 0.81
C VAL A 52 -10.12 -23.92 1.26
N GLU A 53 -11.21 -23.16 1.47
CA GLU A 53 -12.52 -23.67 1.94
C GLU A 53 -12.39 -24.65 3.12
N PRO A 54 -11.74 -24.26 4.23
CA PRO A 54 -11.44 -25.17 5.33
C PRO A 54 -12.70 -25.62 6.08
N ASP A 55 -12.66 -26.84 6.60
CA ASP A 55 -13.70 -27.34 7.51
C ASP A 55 -13.62 -26.67 8.91
N SER A 56 -14.56 -26.98 9.80
CA SER A 56 -14.63 -26.32 11.12
C SER A 56 -13.45 -26.65 12.04
N ALA A 57 -12.82 -27.82 11.90
CA ALA A 57 -11.65 -28.18 12.69
C ALA A 57 -10.40 -27.47 12.14
N GLN A 58 -10.23 -27.47 10.82
CA GLN A 58 -9.15 -26.77 10.14
C GLN A 58 -9.21 -25.26 10.34
N LYS A 59 -10.41 -24.68 10.38
CA LYS A 59 -10.59 -23.25 10.62
C LYS A 59 -10.05 -22.81 11.97
N ALA A 60 -10.27 -23.60 13.02
CA ALA A 60 -9.75 -23.29 14.36
C ALA A 60 -8.21 -23.33 14.39
N GLU A 61 -7.59 -24.29 13.71
CA GLU A 61 -6.13 -24.35 13.59
C GLU A 61 -5.56 -23.20 12.75
N LEU A 62 -6.23 -22.83 11.66
CA LEU A 62 -5.84 -21.71 10.81
C LEU A 62 -5.99 -20.36 11.53
N ASP A 63 -7.05 -20.18 12.32
CA ASP A 63 -7.26 -18.96 13.12
C ASP A 63 -6.06 -18.75 14.08
N ASP A 64 -5.64 -19.79 14.81
CA ASP A 64 -4.48 -19.73 15.72
C ASP A 64 -3.14 -19.45 14.99
N ILE A 65 -2.95 -20.01 13.79
CA ILE A 65 -1.77 -19.70 12.97
C ILE A 65 -1.80 -18.23 12.54
N ILE A 66 -2.93 -17.76 12.02
CA ILE A 66 -3.07 -16.38 11.52
C ILE A 66 -2.85 -15.38 12.64
N ASP A 67 -3.41 -15.63 13.83
CA ASP A 67 -3.28 -14.75 14.99
C ASP A 67 -1.81 -14.61 15.44
N ARG A 68 -1.11 -15.75 15.59
CA ARG A 68 0.31 -15.75 16.01
C ARG A 68 1.21 -15.00 15.03
N TYR A 69 1.03 -15.22 13.73
CA TYR A 69 1.81 -14.51 12.72
C TYR A 69 1.36 -13.04 12.58
N GLY A 70 0.08 -12.73 12.85
CA GLY A 70 -0.43 -11.36 12.92
C GLY A 70 0.28 -10.52 13.98
N GLU A 71 0.50 -11.09 15.17
CA GLU A 71 1.31 -10.44 16.22
C GLU A 71 2.75 -10.23 15.79
N TYR A 72 3.39 -11.26 15.20
CA TYR A 72 4.76 -11.16 14.71
C TYR A 72 4.92 -10.06 13.64
N PHE A 73 3.97 -9.95 12.71
CA PHE A 73 3.97 -8.87 11.71
C PHE A 73 3.77 -7.49 12.34
N ARG A 74 2.94 -7.38 13.38
CA ARG A 74 2.71 -6.12 14.11
C ARG A 74 3.99 -5.66 14.82
N ASP A 75 4.70 -6.57 15.44
CA ASP A 75 5.96 -6.29 16.14
C ASP A 75 7.07 -5.88 15.17
N LEU A 76 7.23 -6.64 14.07
CA LEU A 76 8.18 -6.30 13.00
C LEU A 76 7.93 -4.88 12.45
N ASN A 77 6.67 -4.55 12.20
CA ASN A 77 6.31 -3.26 11.63
C ASN A 77 6.60 -2.12 12.64
N THR A 78 6.33 -2.34 13.92
CA THR A 78 6.57 -1.34 14.98
C THR A 78 8.05 -1.01 15.13
N GLY A 79 8.92 -2.03 15.15
CA GLY A 79 10.37 -1.85 15.17
C GLY A 79 10.89 -1.15 13.92
N PHE A 80 10.46 -1.62 12.74
CA PHE A 80 10.85 -1.05 11.45
C PHE A 80 10.59 0.46 11.36
N TRP A 81 9.40 0.93 11.75
CA TRP A 81 9.07 2.35 11.65
C TRP A 81 9.85 3.25 12.60
N LYS A 82 10.30 2.71 13.74
CA LYS A 82 11.14 3.44 14.69
C LYS A 82 12.56 3.58 14.13
N ASP A 83 13.12 2.48 13.65
CA ASP A 83 14.47 2.46 13.08
C ASP A 83 14.53 3.29 11.79
N PHE A 84 13.50 3.19 10.96
CA PHE A 84 13.37 3.99 9.74
C PHE A 84 13.32 5.50 10.04
N GLU A 85 12.58 5.93 11.06
CA GLU A 85 12.54 7.36 11.46
C GLU A 85 13.91 7.83 11.95
N SER A 86 14.57 7.04 12.79
CA SER A 86 15.92 7.36 13.27
C SER A 86 16.95 7.46 12.13
N LEU A 87 16.88 6.55 11.15
CA LEU A 87 17.80 6.56 10.01
C LEU A 87 17.57 7.79 9.12
N MET A 88 16.31 8.15 8.89
CA MET A 88 15.93 9.33 8.12
C MET A 88 16.39 10.62 8.80
N ASP A 89 16.20 10.73 10.12
CA ASP A 89 16.65 11.91 10.87
C ASP A 89 18.18 12.05 10.81
N LYS A 90 18.91 10.95 10.88
CA LYS A 90 20.37 10.94 10.70
C LYS A 90 20.77 11.39 9.29
N GLN A 91 20.18 10.78 8.25
CA GLN A 91 20.40 11.18 6.87
C GLN A 91 20.14 12.69 6.67
N TRP A 92 19.09 13.20 7.30
CA TRP A 92 18.74 14.62 7.22
C TRP A 92 19.77 15.54 7.85
N SER A 93 20.28 15.16 9.02
CA SER A 93 21.33 15.90 9.72
C SER A 93 22.63 15.97 8.91
N GLU A 94 22.91 14.96 8.09
CA GLU A 94 24.07 14.91 7.21
C GLU A 94 23.86 15.72 5.91
N ILE A 95 22.64 15.78 5.38
CA ILE A 95 22.31 16.54 4.16
C ILE A 95 22.23 18.05 4.44
N LYS A 96 21.59 18.46 5.55
CA LYS A 96 21.35 19.87 5.89
C LYS A 96 22.58 20.79 5.78
N PRO A 97 23.78 20.43 6.26
CA PRO A 97 24.96 21.31 6.16
C PRO A 97 25.52 21.48 4.75
N VAL A 98 25.14 20.62 3.80
CA VAL A 98 25.65 20.67 2.40
C VAL A 98 24.79 21.60 1.53
N LEU A 99 23.63 22.03 2.02
CA LEU A 99 22.66 22.78 1.25
C LEU A 99 22.79 24.29 1.45
N SER A 100 22.41 25.05 0.43
CA SER A 100 22.28 26.51 0.54
C SER A 100 21.08 26.90 1.41
N ARG A 101 21.07 28.13 1.94
CA ARG A 101 19.96 28.65 2.75
C ARG A 101 18.59 28.51 2.06
N ASP A 102 18.52 28.84 0.78
CA ASP A 102 17.28 28.75 0.00
C ASP A 102 16.82 27.30 -0.24
N GLN A 103 17.74 26.34 -0.20
CA GLN A 103 17.44 24.92 -0.29
C GLN A 103 17.00 24.35 1.06
N ILE A 104 17.56 24.84 2.17
CA ILE A 104 17.19 24.43 3.53
C ILE A 104 15.70 24.74 3.80
N GLU A 105 15.18 25.88 3.35
CA GLU A 105 13.77 26.23 3.56
C GLU A 105 12.82 25.25 2.84
N LYS A 106 13.13 24.89 1.59
CA LYS A 106 12.38 23.86 0.83
C LYS A 106 12.49 22.48 1.47
N LEU A 107 13.66 22.21 2.04
CA LEU A 107 13.97 20.97 2.71
C LEU A 107 13.11 20.84 3.99
N GLU A 108 13.02 21.88 4.82
CA GLU A 108 12.20 21.91 6.04
C GLU A 108 10.69 21.74 5.75
N GLU A 109 10.18 22.33 4.66
CA GLU A 109 8.81 22.11 4.18
C GLU A 109 8.55 20.62 3.88
N PHE A 110 9.49 19.98 3.18
CA PHE A 110 9.43 18.56 2.85
C PHE A 110 9.47 17.68 4.11
N GLU A 111 10.29 18.04 5.11
CA GLU A 111 10.37 17.32 6.40
C GLU A 111 9.04 17.36 7.16
N ARG A 112 8.40 18.53 7.18
CA ARG A 112 7.12 18.74 7.85
C ARG A 112 6.03 17.88 7.22
N GLN A 113 5.90 17.92 5.89
CA GLN A 113 4.96 17.08 5.15
C GLN A 113 5.20 15.59 5.38
N ARG A 114 6.48 15.16 5.38
CA ARG A 114 6.86 13.78 5.68
C ARG A 114 6.43 13.38 7.10
N ARG A 115 6.71 14.20 8.11
CA ARG A 115 6.36 13.91 9.51
C ARG A 115 4.85 13.83 9.71
N GLU A 116 4.08 14.69 9.06
CA GLU A 116 2.61 14.63 9.09
C GLU A 116 2.08 13.34 8.47
N MET A 117 2.56 12.97 7.28
CA MET A 117 2.20 11.71 6.62
C MET A 117 2.55 10.49 7.48
N MET A 118 3.70 10.52 8.14
CA MET A 118 4.16 9.46 9.03
C MET A 118 3.30 9.33 10.30
N LYS A 119 2.89 10.46 10.89
CA LYS A 119 1.94 10.49 12.01
C LYS A 119 0.58 9.92 11.61
N GLU A 120 0.07 10.30 10.44
CA GLU A 120 -1.19 9.73 9.92
C GLU A 120 -1.09 8.22 9.70
N PHE A 121 0.02 7.74 9.14
CA PHE A 121 0.23 6.32 8.90
C PHE A 121 0.25 5.52 10.21
N ARG A 122 0.97 6.01 11.24
CA ARG A 122 0.97 5.42 12.59
C ARG A 122 -0.41 5.39 13.22
N GLN A 123 -1.17 6.48 13.11
CA GLN A 123 -2.53 6.55 13.63
C GLN A 123 -3.49 5.58 12.92
N ARG A 124 -3.31 5.35 11.61
CA ARG A 124 -4.11 4.36 10.87
C ARG A 124 -3.75 2.92 11.28
N ASN A 125 -2.47 2.62 11.48
CA ASN A 125 -2.03 1.30 11.90
C ASN A 125 -2.51 0.94 13.32
N ASN A 126 -2.47 1.90 14.26
CA ASN A 126 -2.89 1.67 15.64
C ASN A 126 -4.41 1.57 15.82
N ARG A 127 -5.21 2.05 14.88
CA ARG A 127 -6.68 2.05 15.02
C ARG A 127 -7.34 0.72 14.69
N GLY A 128 -6.60 -0.29 14.19
CA GLY A 128 -7.15 -1.63 13.92
C GLY A 128 -8.41 -1.62 13.03
N ASP A 129 -8.65 -0.53 12.30
CA ASP A 129 -9.95 -0.26 11.67
C ASP A 129 -9.95 -0.88 10.28
N SER A 130 -10.06 -2.22 10.25
CA SER A 130 -10.46 -2.99 9.07
C SER A 130 -11.95 -2.79 8.73
N THR A 131 -12.70 -2.00 9.52
CA THR A 131 -14.16 -1.84 9.40
C THR A 131 -14.61 -0.69 8.49
N ARG A 132 -13.71 0.18 7.99
CA ARG A 132 -14.10 1.23 7.02
C ARG A 132 -14.11 0.81 5.55
N PHE A 133 -14.44 -0.46 5.28
CA PHE A 133 -14.96 -0.87 3.99
C PHE A 133 -16.47 -1.18 4.09
N ASP A 134 -17.21 -0.30 4.78
CA ASP A 134 -18.66 -0.31 4.75
C ASP A 134 -19.18 0.02 3.34
N GLY A 135 -19.74 -1.00 2.70
CA GLY A 135 -21.04 -0.88 2.05
C GLY A 135 -21.10 -0.14 0.71
N ARG A 136 -20.61 -0.76 -0.36
CA ARG A 136 -21.38 -0.75 -1.61
C ARG A 136 -21.69 -2.18 -2.04
N PRO A 137 -22.98 -2.58 -2.12
CA PRO A 137 -23.33 -3.91 -2.60
C PRO A 137 -22.93 -4.01 -4.07
N ASP A 138 -22.04 -4.95 -4.38
CA ASP A 138 -21.69 -5.36 -5.74
C ASP A 138 -22.92 -6.09 -6.33
N HIS A 139 -23.89 -5.30 -6.77
CA HIS A 139 -24.92 -5.76 -7.68
C HIS A 139 -24.27 -5.94 -9.06
N ASP A 140 -24.29 -7.19 -9.54
CA ASP A 140 -24.10 -7.59 -10.92
C ASP A 140 -22.72 -7.38 -11.55
N ARG A 141 -21.92 -8.47 -11.57
CA ARG A 141 -21.26 -8.90 -12.81
C ARG A 141 -20.84 -10.37 -12.81
N ARG A 142 -21.77 -11.18 -13.32
CA ARG A 142 -21.59 -12.35 -14.20
C ARG A 142 -20.23 -13.06 -14.14
N GLN A 143 -20.31 -14.29 -13.66
CA GLN A 143 -19.37 -15.39 -13.91
C GLN A 143 -18.88 -15.40 -15.37
N GLY A 144 -17.57 -15.41 -15.56
CA GLY A 144 -16.90 -15.72 -16.81
C GLY A 144 -15.75 -16.69 -16.51
N PRO A 145 -15.54 -17.74 -17.32
CA PRO A 145 -14.64 -18.83 -16.97
C PRO A 145 -13.17 -18.40 -17.00
N GLY A 146 -12.41 -18.96 -16.07
CA GLY A 146 -11.09 -18.49 -15.66
C GLY A 146 -10.02 -18.43 -16.75
N ARG A 147 -9.17 -17.41 -16.62
CA ARG A 147 -7.82 -17.39 -17.19
C ARG A 147 -6.84 -17.39 -16.03
N ARG A 148 -6.23 -18.54 -15.73
CA ARG A 148 -5.05 -18.64 -14.86
C ARG A 148 -3.87 -17.99 -15.60
N PRO A 149 -3.13 -17.03 -14.99
CA PRO A 149 -1.83 -16.65 -15.52
C PRO A 149 -0.81 -17.76 -15.24
N PRO A 150 0.06 -18.12 -16.20
CA PRO A 150 1.04 -19.19 -16.06
C PRO A 150 2.27 -18.72 -15.24
N GLY A 151 2.76 -19.61 -14.38
CA GLY A 151 4.16 -19.61 -13.92
C GLY A 151 4.53 -18.64 -12.80
N THR A 152 4.22 -19.00 -11.56
CA THR A 152 4.90 -18.46 -10.36
C THR A 152 5.47 -19.61 -9.54
N THR A 153 6.29 -20.44 -10.18
CA THR A 153 7.10 -21.45 -9.49
C THR A 153 8.42 -20.80 -9.12
N GLY A 154 8.66 -20.52 -7.83
CA GLY A 154 10.03 -20.27 -7.33
C GLY A 154 10.34 -18.96 -6.59
N LEU A 155 9.36 -18.19 -6.09
CA LEU A 155 9.64 -16.90 -5.41
C LEU A 155 9.64 -16.93 -3.88
N PHE A 156 9.44 -18.08 -3.25
CA PHE A 156 9.53 -18.21 -1.79
C PHE A 156 10.61 -19.23 -1.41
N PRO A 157 11.71 -18.79 -0.75
CA PRO A 157 12.62 -19.71 -0.09
C PRO A 157 11.89 -20.50 1.00
N ASN A 158 12.16 -21.80 1.08
CA ASN A 158 11.65 -22.68 2.11
C ASN A 158 12.24 -22.26 3.48
N PRO A 159 11.45 -22.01 4.54
CA PRO A 159 11.95 -21.62 5.86
C PRO A 159 12.85 -22.68 6.54
N GLN A 160 12.95 -23.89 5.97
CA GLN A 160 13.74 -24.97 6.55
C GLN A 160 15.25 -24.89 6.26
N ASP A 161 15.69 -24.04 5.33
CA ASP A 161 17.11 -23.98 4.93
C ASP A 161 18.00 -23.07 5.83
N GLN A 162 17.46 -22.48 6.89
CA GLN A 162 18.23 -21.62 7.83
C GLN A 162 18.77 -22.33 9.08
N LYS A 163 18.60 -23.65 9.20
CA LYS A 163 19.15 -24.42 10.33
C LYS A 163 20.19 -25.43 9.89
N THR A 164 21.36 -24.97 9.46
CA THR A 164 22.64 -25.68 9.62
C THR A 164 23.75 -24.76 9.11
N ASN A 165 24.49 -24.15 10.05
CA ASN A 165 25.91 -23.76 9.94
C ASN A 165 26.22 -22.78 11.07
N SER A 166 26.25 -23.33 12.28
CA SER A 166 26.93 -22.75 13.44
C SER A 166 27.31 -23.92 14.34
N LEU A 167 28.46 -24.53 14.03
CA LEU A 167 29.42 -25.17 14.93
C LEU A 167 30.46 -25.91 14.08
#